data_AF-A0A496SWJ2-F1
#
_entry.id   AF-A0A496SWJ2-F1
#
_cell.length_a   1.000
_cell.length_b   1.000
_cell.length_c   1.000
_cell.angle_alpha   90.00
_cell.angle_beta   90.00
_cell.angle_gamma   90.00
#
_symmetry.space_group_name_H-M   'P 1'
#
loop_
_entity.id
_entity.type
_entity.pdbx_description
1 polymer ?
#
loop_
_entity_poly.entity_id
_entity_poly.type
_entity_poly.pdbx_seq_one_letter_code
_entity_poly.pdbx_strand_id
1 'polypeptide(L)' 'MSQFYFFDANAMLCRWPTEKLAFYRVDDLVKRMDYVGIKKALVYHSLAQFYDPMSGNRTLMEEIKNYNQLYGCWV' A
#
# COMPACT_ATOMS: atom_id res chain seq x y z
N MET A 1 -6.69 17.15 22.90
CA MET A 1 -7.32 16.32 21.85
C MET A 1 -6.66 14.96 21.89
N SER A 2 -7.42 13.87 22.08
CA SER A 2 -6.85 12.52 22.00
C SER A 2 -6.32 12.29 20.58
N GLN A 3 -5.05 11.94 20.45
CA GLN A 3 -4.44 11.62 19.17
C GLN A 3 -5.01 10.27 18.70
N PHE A 4 -5.93 10.29 17.74
CA PHE A 4 -6.47 9.07 17.16
C PHE A 4 -5.39 8.31 16.40
N TYR A 5 -5.39 6.99 16.56
CA TYR A 5 -4.50 6.10 15.85
C TYR A 5 -5.21 5.51 14.64
N PHE A 6 -5.00 6.10 13.46
CA PHE A 6 -5.65 5.64 12.24
C PHE A 6 -4.87 4.51 11.57
N PHE A 7 -5.59 3.46 11.20
CA PHE A 7 -5.11 2.33 10.40
C PHE A 7 -5.95 2.24 9.13
N ASP A 8 -5.31 2.29 7.96
CA ASP A 8 -6.00 2.06 6.69
C ASP A 8 -6.11 0.55 6.43
N ALA A 9 -7.33 0.04 6.37
CA ALA A 9 -7.58 -1.38 6.21
C ALA A 9 -7.44 -1.87 4.76
N ASN A 10 -7.31 -0.99 3.76
CA ASN A 10 -7.24 -1.39 2.36
C ASN A 10 -6.60 -0.33 1.46
N ALA A 11 -5.28 -0.39 1.31
CA ALA A 11 -4.52 0.45 0.39
C ALA A 11 -3.91 -0.37 -0.75
N MET A 12 -3.92 0.17 -1.97
CA MET A 12 -3.39 -0.49 -3.16
C MET A 12 -2.07 0.13 -3.60
N LEU A 13 -1.10 -0.71 -3.98
CA LEU A 13 0.14 -0.32 -4.62
C LEU A 13 0.15 -0.63 -6.13
N CYS A 14 1.06 0.04 -6.83
CA CYS A 14 1.23 -0.02 -8.28
C CYS A 14 0.07 0.61 -9.08
N ARG A 15 0.04 0.39 -10.39
CA ARG A 15 -0.87 1.06 -11.32
C ARG A 15 -2.21 0.35 -11.40
N TRP A 16 -3.28 1.13 -11.45
CA TRP A 16 -4.54 0.65 -11.98
C TRP A 16 -4.54 0.78 -13.51
N PRO A 17 -4.95 -0.24 -14.29
CA PRO A 17 -4.79 -0.23 -15.75
C PRO A 17 -5.48 0.94 -16.47
N THR A 18 -6.62 1.40 -15.95
CA THR A 18 -7.47 2.40 -16.61
C THR A 18 -7.45 3.78 -15.95
N GLU A 19 -6.81 3.93 -14.78
CA GLU A 19 -6.94 5.14 -13.95
C GLU A 19 -5.59 5.82 -13.71
N LYS A 20 -5.64 7.15 -13.57
CA LYS A 20 -4.50 7.94 -13.07
C LYS A 20 -4.63 8.09 -11.57
N LEU A 21 -3.73 7.46 -10.83
CA LEU A 21 -3.75 7.48 -9.36
C LEU A 21 -2.90 8.62 -8.80
N ALA A 22 -3.17 8.96 -7.54
CA ALA A 22 -2.40 9.96 -6.80
C ALA A 22 -0.96 9.51 -6.51
N PHE A 23 -0.71 8.20 -6.49
CA PHE A 23 0.61 7.60 -6.28
C PHE A 23 0.66 6.19 -6.89
N TYR A 24 1.88 5.69 -7.10
CA TYR A 24 2.13 4.32 -7.55
C TYR A 24 3.21 3.60 -6.73
N ARG A 25 4.10 4.36 -6.06
CA ARG A 25 5.25 3.87 -5.31
C ARG A 25 4.97 3.91 -3.82
N VAL A 26 5.64 3.02 -3.07
CA VAL A 26 5.53 2.94 -1.61
C VAL A 26 5.87 4.26 -0.91
N ASP A 27 6.94 4.94 -1.32
CA ASP A 27 7.33 6.23 -0.75
C ASP A 27 6.24 7.29 -0.83
N ASP A 28 5.51 7.31 -1.95
CA ASP A 28 4.47 8.31 -2.20
C ASP A 28 3.20 7.99 -1.39
N LEU A 29 2.88 6.70 -1.20
CA LEU A 29 1.86 6.25 -0.25
C LEU A 29 2.21 6.71 1.17
N VAL A 30 3.44 6.46 1.63
CA VAL A 30 3.88 6.81 2.99
C VAL A 30 3.83 8.31 3.22
N LYS A 31 4.34 9.12 2.28
CA LYS A 31 4.21 10.59 2.34
C LYS A 31 2.75 11.03 2.45
N ARG A 32 1.84 10.35 1.75
CA ARG A 32 0.42 10.68 1.80
C ARG A 32 -0.21 10.29 3.13
N MET A 33 0.13 9.11 3.66
CA MET A 33 -0.29 8.65 5.00
C MET A 33 0.14 9.65 6.08
N ASP A 34 1.40 10.11 6.04
CA ASP A 34 1.93 11.10 6.98
C ASP A 34 1.17 12.42 6.90
N TYR A 35 0.86 12.89 5.68
CA TYR A 35 0.11 14.13 5.46
C TYR A 35 -1.30 14.09 6.04
N VAL A 36 -2.00 12.94 5.93
CA VAL A 36 -3.38 12.80 6.43
C VAL A 36 -3.48 12.24 7.86
N GLY A 37 -2.36 11.84 8.46
CA GLY A 37 -2.30 11.30 9.82
C GLY A 37 -2.63 9.81 9.96
N ILE A 38 -2.57 9.03 8.87
CA ILE A 38 -2.68 7.56 8.92
C ILE A 38 -1.36 6.96 9.40
N LYS A 39 -1.40 6.12 10.44
CA LYS A 39 -0.19 5.58 11.09
C LYS A 39 0.29 4.27 10.50
N LYS A 40 -0.64 3.44 10.03
CA LYS A 40 -0.36 2.12 9.46
C LYS A 40 -1.36 1.79 8.37
N ALA A 41 -0.99 0.90 7.47
CA ALA A 41 -1.88 0.44 6.41
C ALA A 41 -1.69 -1.04 6.10
N LEU A 42 -2.79 -1.71 5.80
CA LEU A 42 -2.81 -2.99 5.12
C LEU A 42 -2.78 -2.74 3.60
N VAL A 43 -1.78 -3.27 2.92
CA VAL A 43 -1.49 -2.98 1.51
C VAL A 43 -1.52 -4.24 0.66
N TYR A 44 -2.03 -4.13 -0.57
CA TYR A 44 -1.93 -5.17 -1.58
C TYR A 44 -1.36 -4.61 -2.89
N HIS A 45 -0.91 -5.50 -3.78
CA HIS A 45 -0.33 -5.11 -5.07
C HIS A 45 -1.29 -5.43 -6.21
N SER A 46 -1.62 -4.44 -7.05
CA SER A 46 -2.57 -4.62 -8.17
C SER A 46 -2.17 -5.71 -9.16
N LEU A 47 -0.87 -6.02 -9.32
CA LEU A 47 -0.43 -7.20 -10.10
C LEU A 47 -1.01 -8.53 -9.59
N ALA A 48 -1.24 -8.68 -8.29
CA ALA A 48 -1.86 -9.90 -7.75
C ALA A 48 -3.29 -10.07 -8.31
N GLN A 49 -3.99 -8.96 -8.55
CA GLN A 49 -5.33 -8.93 -9.12
C GLN A 49 -5.35 -9.03 -10.65
N PHE A 50 -4.42 -8.35 -11.34
CA PHE A 50 -4.49 -8.16 -12.80
C PHE A 50 -3.50 -9.00 -13.61
N TYR A 51 -2.57 -9.68 -12.97
CA TYR A 51 -1.54 -10.47 -13.66
C TYR A 51 -1.38 -11.87 -13.07
N ASP A 52 -0.82 -11.97 -11.87
CA ASP A 52 -0.58 -13.24 -11.17
C ASP A 52 -0.45 -13.00 -9.66
N PRO A 53 -1.25 -13.69 -8.82
CA PRO A 53 -1.21 -13.58 -7.37
C PRO A 53 0.19 -13.74 -6.76
N MET A 54 0.93 -14.78 -7.16
CA MET A 54 2.24 -15.08 -6.58
C MET A 54 3.29 -14.02 -6.91
N SER A 55 3.31 -13.57 -8.16
CA SER A 55 4.18 -12.49 -8.62
C SER A 55 3.86 -11.19 -7.89
N GLY A 56 2.57 -10.84 -7.79
CA GLY A 56 2.12 -9.64 -7.08
C GLY A 56 2.49 -9.65 -5.59
N ASN A 57 2.23 -10.76 -4.90
CA ASN A 57 2.54 -10.91 -3.47
C ASN A 57 4.05 -10.89 -3.22
N ARG A 58 4.87 -11.50 -4.09
CA ARG A 58 6.34 -11.43 -3.98
C ARG A 58 6.85 -10.00 -4.17
N THR A 59 6.37 -9.31 -5.22
CA THR A 59 6.75 -7.92 -5.47
C THR A 59 6.36 -7.02 -4.30
N LEU A 60 5.14 -7.19 -3.77
CA LEU A 60 4.66 -6.47 -2.59
C LEU A 60 5.64 -6.59 -1.43
N MET A 61 6.01 -7.82 -1.06
CA MET A 61 6.89 -8.06 0.09
C MET A 61 8.26 -7.41 -0.08
N GLU A 62 8.82 -7.43 -1.29
CA GLU A 62 10.10 -6.78 -1.59
C GLU A 62 10.02 -5.25 -1.51
N GLU A 63 8.93 -4.66 -1.99
CA GLU A 63 8.75 -3.20 -1.96
C GLU A 63 8.52 -2.66 -0.55
N ILE A 64 7.80 -3.41 0.31
CA ILE A 64 7.42 -2.92 1.65
C ILE A 64 8.38 -3.32 2.76
N LYS A 65 9.40 -4.16 2.51
CA LYS A 65 10.26 -4.75 3.55
C LYS A 65 10.96 -3.74 4.47
N ASN A 66 11.18 -2.52 4.00
CA ASN A 66 11.83 -1.44 4.77
C ASN A 66 10.83 -0.47 5.41
N TYR A 67 9.52 -0.74 5.32
CA TYR A 67 8.44 0.13 5.78
C TYR A 67 7.61 -0.57 6.87
N ASN A 68 8.03 -0.39 8.13
CA ASN A 68 7.42 -1.03 9.29
C ASN A 68 5.95 -0.65 9.55
N GLN A 69 5.46 0.41 8.91
CA GLN A 69 4.06 0.84 8.99
C GLN A 69 3.14 0.13 7.99
N LEU A 70 3.69 -0.64 7.06
CA LEU A 70 2.93 -1.32 6.01
C LEU A 70 2.87 -2.83 6.27
N TYR A 71 1.67 -3.38 6.11
CA TYR A 71 1.39 -4.80 6.30
C TYR A 71 0.94 -5.38 4.97
N GLY A 72 1.61 -6.43 4.48
CA GLY A 72 1.22 -7.08 3.23
C GLY A 72 -0.07 -7.88 3.40
N CYS A 73 -1.06 -7.61 2.55
CA CYS A 73 -2.24 -8.43 2.34
C CYS A 73 -2.04 -9.21 1.05
N TRP A 74 -1.99 -10.53 1.19
CA TRP A 74 -1.88 -11.42 0.05
C TRP A 74 -3.27 -11.62 -0.54
N VAL A 75 -3.33 -11.50 -1.86
CA VAL A 75 -4.55 -11.69 -2.68
C VAL A 75 -4.37 -12.92 -3.53
#